data_AF-A0A4D4JCB6-F1
#
_entry.id   AF-A0A4D4JCB6-F1
#
_cell.length_a   1.000
_cell.length_b   1.000
_cell.length_c   1.000
_cell.angle_alpha   90.00
_cell.angle_beta   90.00
_cell.angle_gamma   90.00
#
_symmetry.space_group_name_H-M   'P 1'
#
loop_
_entity.id
_entity.type
_entity.pdbx_description
1 polymer ?
#
loop_
_entity_poly.entity_id
_entity_poly.type
_entity_poly.pdbx_seq_one_letter_code
_entity_poly.pdbx_strand_id
1 'polypeptide(L)'
;MKKTMDMSDNNRKLSIEQAWFPRRVKPSPMETLREVLSALDEGRPVRQDAAAHLAAALRRFLSGDHDITANLGLRSGKGKRAQPSMERKAARDAHIRSIYQQMPGTRTERAKKTAALLGSPGVGGARTGEITEGDVMAHLAELHREHGSNLPRSWPHILRVVDAER
;
A
#
# COMPACT_ATOMS: atom_id res chain seq x y z
N MET A 1 -17.17 -46.54 7.75
CA MET A 1 -15.84 -46.15 8.28
C MET A 1 -15.33 -44.96 7.47
N LYS A 2 -15.40 -43.75 8.03
CA LYS A 2 -14.98 -42.50 7.36
C LYS A 2 -13.49 -42.30 7.56
N LYS A 3 -12.74 -42.21 6.46
CA LYS A 3 -11.31 -41.96 6.41
C LYS A 3 -11.08 -40.48 6.73
N THR A 4 -10.69 -40.17 7.96
CA THR A 4 -10.18 -38.86 8.36
C THR A 4 -8.81 -38.68 7.71
N MET A 5 -8.79 -38.10 6.51
CA MET A 5 -7.55 -37.79 5.82
C MET A 5 -6.95 -36.54 6.47
N ASP A 6 -5.75 -36.72 7.00
CA ASP A 6 -5.00 -35.80 7.84
C ASP A 6 -4.75 -34.45 7.12
N MET A 7 -5.45 -33.40 7.55
CA MET A 7 -5.28 -32.03 7.07
C MET A 7 -3.89 -31.45 7.39
N SER A 8 -3.13 -32.07 8.31
CA SER A 8 -1.79 -31.62 8.71
C SER A 8 -0.74 -31.96 7.66
N ASP A 9 -0.89 -33.08 6.95
CA ASP A 9 0.04 -33.50 5.90
C ASP A 9 -0.06 -32.64 4.64
N ASN A 10 -1.27 -32.20 4.27
CA ASN A 10 -1.47 -31.28 3.16
C ASN A 10 -0.84 -29.91 3.44
N ASN A 11 -0.95 -29.42 4.68
CA ASN A 11 -0.40 -28.12 5.06
C ASN A 11 1.15 -28.14 5.11
N ARG A 12 1.74 -29.26 5.54
CA ARG A 12 3.21 -29.48 5.49
C ARG A 12 3.75 -29.59 4.06
N LYS A 13 3.04 -30.28 3.16
CA LYS A 13 3.44 -30.37 1.74
C LYS A 13 3.41 -29.00 1.04
N LEU A 14 2.37 -28.19 1.30
CA LEU A 14 2.27 -26.81 0.81
C LEU A 14 3.40 -25.92 1.33
N SER A 15 3.77 -26.06 2.60
CA SER A 15 4.88 -25.33 3.22
C SER A 15 6.24 -25.69 2.60
N ILE A 16 6.47 -26.96 2.31
CA ILE A 16 7.73 -27.42 1.71
C ILE A 16 7.82 -26.94 0.25
N GLU A 17 6.80 -27.12 -0.58
CA GLU A 17 6.83 -26.64 -1.97
C GLU A 17 7.03 -25.11 -2.07
N GLN A 18 6.43 -24.33 -1.16
CA GLN A 18 6.63 -22.87 -1.11
C GLN A 18 8.04 -22.46 -0.68
N ALA A 19 8.72 -23.28 0.12
CA ALA A 19 10.10 -23.05 0.55
C ALA A 19 11.11 -23.41 -0.55
N TRP A 20 10.84 -24.48 -1.33
CA TRP A 20 11.73 -24.93 -2.42
C TRP A 20 11.52 -24.15 -3.73
N PHE A 21 10.31 -23.60 -3.94
CA PHE A 21 10.01 -22.73 -5.06
C PHE A 21 9.46 -21.40 -4.51
N PRO A 22 10.33 -20.44 -4.14
CA PRO A 22 9.84 -19.12 -3.80
C PRO A 22 9.05 -18.62 -5.00
N ARG A 23 7.72 -18.48 -4.83
CA ARG A 23 6.87 -17.82 -5.82
C ARG A 23 7.57 -16.50 -6.10
N ARG A 24 8.16 -16.36 -7.28
CA ARG A 24 8.72 -15.07 -7.73
C ARG A 24 7.56 -14.11 -7.69
N VAL A 25 7.50 -13.30 -6.64
CA VAL A 25 6.46 -12.30 -6.44
C VAL A 25 6.59 -11.40 -7.63
N LYS A 26 5.61 -11.44 -8.54
CA LYS A 26 5.60 -10.53 -9.68
C LYS A 26 5.53 -9.13 -9.10
N PRO A 27 6.50 -8.26 -9.39
CA PRO A 27 6.47 -6.89 -8.87
C PRO A 27 5.18 -6.24 -9.31
N SER A 28 4.58 -5.44 -8.42
CA SER A 28 3.40 -4.67 -8.77
C SER A 28 3.70 -3.79 -9.99
N PRO A 29 2.69 -3.41 -10.80
CA PRO A 29 2.87 -2.44 -11.88
C PRO A 29 3.61 -1.17 -11.47
N MET A 30 3.35 -0.66 -10.26
CA MET A 30 4.00 0.52 -9.73
C MET A 30 5.43 0.24 -9.26
N GLU A 31 5.68 -0.90 -8.63
CA GLU A 31 7.05 -1.32 -8.29
C GLU A 31 7.92 -1.49 -9.54
N THR A 32 7.35 -2.04 -10.60
CA THR A 32 8.00 -2.15 -11.91
C THR A 32 8.44 -0.77 -12.42
N LEU A 33 7.53 0.21 -12.42
CA LEU A 33 7.85 1.56 -12.87
C LEU A 33 8.85 2.26 -11.97
N ARG A 34 8.71 2.15 -10.65
CA ARG A 34 9.67 2.73 -9.69
C ARG A 34 11.06 2.16 -9.90
N GLU A 35 11.17 0.85 -10.04
CA GLU A 35 12.44 0.17 -10.27
C GLU A 35 13.10 0.62 -11.56
N VAL A 36 12.34 0.66 -12.67
CA VAL A 36 12.86 1.07 -13.98
C VAL A 36 13.30 2.54 -13.93
N LEU A 37 12.49 3.42 -13.37
CA LEU A 37 12.80 4.85 -13.31
C LEU A 37 14.04 5.11 -12.43
N SER A 38 14.12 4.50 -11.24
CA SER A 38 15.31 4.59 -10.39
C SER A 38 16.54 4.01 -11.10
N ALA A 39 16.40 2.89 -11.82
CA ALA A 39 17.51 2.29 -12.54
C ALA A 39 18.06 3.20 -13.64
N LEU A 40 17.17 3.84 -14.40
CA LEU A 40 17.53 4.77 -15.46
C LEU A 40 18.16 6.06 -14.91
N ASP A 41 17.64 6.59 -13.80
CA ASP A 41 18.17 7.79 -13.15
C ASP A 41 19.56 7.57 -12.55
N GLU A 42 19.77 6.41 -11.91
CA GLU A 42 21.04 6.01 -11.29
C GLU A 42 22.05 5.44 -12.30
N GLY A 43 21.68 5.28 -13.57
CA GLY A 43 22.53 4.66 -14.60
C GLY A 43 22.87 3.18 -14.34
N ARG A 44 22.04 2.47 -13.56
CA ARG A 44 22.23 1.06 -13.22
C ARG A 44 21.38 0.13 -14.11
N PRO A 45 21.75 -1.15 -14.24
CA PRO A 45 20.91 -2.13 -14.92
C PRO A 45 19.53 -2.25 -14.26
N VAL A 46 18.49 -2.30 -15.10
CA VAL A 46 17.10 -2.59 -14.70
C VAL A 46 17.00 -4.06 -14.27
N ARG A 47 16.29 -4.34 -13.18
CA ARG A 47 16.06 -5.71 -12.73
C ARG A 47 15.31 -6.52 -13.78
N GLN A 48 15.68 -7.79 -13.93
CA GLN A 48 15.17 -8.66 -15.01
C GLN A 48 13.63 -8.80 -14.99
N ASP A 49 13.04 -8.91 -13.81
CA ASP A 49 11.59 -9.03 -13.63
C ASP A 49 10.83 -7.77 -14.05
N ALA A 50 11.32 -6.60 -13.63
CA ALA A 50 10.76 -5.32 -14.02
C ALA A 50 10.96 -5.03 -15.53
N ALA A 51 12.15 -5.32 -16.07
CA ALA A 51 12.44 -5.21 -17.49
C ALA A 51 11.52 -6.10 -18.33
N ALA A 52 11.31 -7.36 -17.93
CA ALA A 52 10.42 -8.28 -18.63
C ALA A 52 8.96 -7.80 -18.62
N HIS A 53 8.50 -7.26 -17.49
CA HIS A 53 7.15 -6.73 -17.36
C HIS A 53 6.95 -5.49 -18.25
N LEU A 54 7.87 -4.52 -18.19
CA LEU A 54 7.82 -3.33 -19.04
C LEU A 54 7.91 -3.69 -20.53
N ALA A 55 8.81 -4.61 -20.90
CA ALA A 55 8.95 -5.06 -22.29
C ALA A 55 7.65 -5.70 -22.81
N ALA A 56 6.95 -6.49 -22.00
CA ALA A 56 5.67 -7.08 -22.39
C ALA A 56 4.61 -5.99 -22.65
N ALA A 57 4.54 -4.96 -21.80
CA ALA A 57 3.60 -3.86 -21.98
C ALA A 57 3.92 -3.01 -23.23
N LEU A 58 5.20 -2.71 -23.46
CA LEU A 58 5.65 -1.96 -24.64
C LEU A 58 5.41 -2.74 -25.94
N ARG A 59 5.65 -4.06 -25.96
CA ARG A 59 5.37 -4.89 -27.13
C ARG A 59 3.90 -4.82 -27.56
N ARG A 60 2.98 -4.88 -26.60
CA ARG A 60 1.53 -4.75 -26.87
C ARG A 60 1.17 -3.37 -27.42
N PHE A 61 1.78 -2.33 -26.85
CA PHE A 61 1.58 -0.96 -27.31
C PHE A 61 2.06 -0.77 -28.75
N LEU A 62 3.24 -1.31 -29.07
CA LEU A 62 3.81 -1.26 -30.42
C LEU A 62 3.02 -2.14 -31.41
N SER A 63 2.34 -3.19 -30.96
CA SER A 63 1.48 -4.03 -31.80
C SER A 63 0.07 -3.47 -32.03
N GLY A 64 -0.23 -2.25 -31.57
CA GLY A 64 -1.50 -1.55 -31.82
C GLY A 64 -2.45 -1.46 -30.63
N ASP A 65 -2.15 -2.07 -29.48
CA ASP A 65 -2.92 -1.89 -28.24
C ASP A 65 -2.42 -0.63 -27.51
N HIS A 66 -2.78 0.55 -28.01
CA HIS A 66 -2.20 1.83 -27.59
C HIS A 66 -2.61 2.30 -26.18
N ASP A 67 -3.31 1.49 -25.36
CA ASP A 67 -3.53 1.82 -23.95
C ASP A 67 -2.36 1.31 -23.10
N ILE A 68 -1.27 2.09 -23.07
CA ILE A 68 -0.07 1.73 -22.28
C ILE A 68 -0.38 1.57 -20.79
N THR A 69 -1.36 2.30 -20.26
CA THR A 69 -1.75 2.21 -18.85
C THR A 69 -2.49 0.91 -18.53
N ALA A 70 -3.30 0.41 -19.46
CA ALA A 70 -3.89 -0.92 -19.37
C ALA A 70 -2.85 -2.03 -19.56
N ASN A 71 -1.93 -1.86 -20.53
CA ASN A 71 -0.88 -2.84 -20.80
C ASN A 71 0.10 -3.03 -19.64
N LEU A 72 0.40 -1.96 -18.91
CA LEU A 72 1.19 -2.00 -17.67
C LEU A 72 0.40 -2.50 -16.46
N GLY A 73 -0.93 -2.66 -16.57
CA GLY A 73 -1.78 -3.05 -15.45
C GLY A 73 -2.04 -1.95 -14.43
N LEU A 74 -1.87 -0.68 -14.81
CA LEU A 74 -2.17 0.49 -13.97
C LEU A 74 -3.66 0.81 -13.95
N ARG A 75 -4.39 0.45 -15.01
CA ARG A 75 -5.83 0.65 -15.11
C ARG A 75 -6.60 -0.45 -14.37
N SER A 76 -7.73 -0.09 -13.76
CA SER A 76 -8.70 -1.06 -13.28
C SER A 76 -9.35 -1.82 -14.42
N GLY A 77 -9.44 -3.15 -14.31
CA GLY A 77 -10.40 -3.91 -15.10
C GLY A 77 -11.85 -3.52 -14.77
N LYS A 78 -12.81 -3.83 -15.66
CA LYS A 78 -14.24 -3.52 -15.46
C LYS A 78 -14.71 -4.01 -14.07
N GLY A 79 -15.23 -3.09 -13.25
CA GLY A 79 -15.71 -3.38 -11.89
C GLY A 79 -14.64 -3.53 -10.81
N LYS A 80 -13.35 -3.40 -11.13
CA LYS A 80 -12.24 -3.48 -10.16
C LYS A 80 -11.70 -2.08 -9.84
N ARG A 81 -11.02 -1.94 -8.69
CA ARG A 81 -10.28 -0.71 -8.37
C ARG A 81 -8.90 -0.76 -9.01
N ALA A 82 -8.42 0.40 -9.49
CA ALA A 82 -7.12 0.49 -10.13
C ALA A 82 -6.02 0.16 -9.10
N GLN A 83 -4.95 -0.53 -9.52
CA GLN A 83 -3.80 -0.84 -8.65
C GLN A 83 -3.26 0.41 -7.93
N PRO A 84 -3.04 1.55 -8.63
CA PRO A 84 -2.64 2.79 -7.97
C PRO A 84 -3.63 3.25 -6.88
N SER A 85 -4.93 3.01 -7.03
CA SER A 85 -5.93 3.34 -6.02
C SER A 85 -5.88 2.40 -4.81
N MET A 86 -5.58 1.12 -5.04
CA MET A 86 -5.44 0.14 -3.97
C MET A 86 -4.15 0.36 -3.17
N GLU A 87 -3.03 0.58 -3.85
CA GLU A 87 -1.75 0.92 -3.20
C GLU A 87 -1.85 2.25 -2.44
N ARG A 88 -2.43 3.29 -3.04
CA ARG A 88 -2.69 4.57 -2.35
C ARG A 88 -3.57 4.39 -1.12
N LYS A 89 -4.61 3.56 -1.20
CA LYS A 89 -5.46 3.26 -0.04
C LYS A 89 -4.66 2.52 1.04
N ALA A 90 -3.85 1.53 0.66
CA ALA A 90 -3.03 0.78 1.60
C ALA A 90 -1.98 1.66 2.29
N ALA A 91 -1.29 2.53 1.53
CA ALA A 91 -0.36 3.52 2.06
C ALA A 91 -1.04 4.48 3.04
N ARG A 92 -2.20 5.04 2.64
CA ARG A 92 -3.03 5.87 3.52
C ARG A 92 -3.36 5.15 4.83
N ASP A 93 -3.86 3.92 4.73
CA ASP A 93 -4.30 3.13 5.87
C ASP A 93 -3.11 2.78 6.79
N ALA A 94 -1.91 2.54 6.22
CA ALA A 94 -0.67 2.35 6.96
C ALA A 94 -0.22 3.61 7.69
N HIS A 95 -0.25 4.79 7.05
CA HIS A 95 0.07 6.05 7.71
C HIS A 95 -0.93 6.38 8.83
N ILE A 96 -2.23 6.15 8.62
CA ILE A 96 -3.24 6.30 9.67
C ILE A 96 -2.95 5.38 10.86
N ARG A 97 -2.55 4.12 10.60
CA ARG A 97 -2.15 3.17 11.65
C ARG A 97 -0.92 3.63 12.41
N SER A 98 0.10 4.15 11.72
CA SER A 98 1.30 4.72 12.34
C SER A 98 0.95 5.87 13.28
N ILE A 99 0.18 6.86 12.79
CA ILE A 99 -0.30 7.99 13.61
C ILE A 99 -1.10 7.47 14.82
N TYR A 100 -2.02 6.53 14.61
CA TYR A 100 -2.85 5.97 15.68
C TYR A 100 -2.03 5.28 16.78
N GLN A 101 -0.98 4.53 16.41
CA GLN A 101 -0.12 3.82 17.35
C GLN A 101 0.70 4.78 18.23
N GLN A 102 1.02 5.96 17.71
CA GLN A 102 1.77 6.99 18.43
C GLN A 102 0.89 7.82 19.38
N MET A 103 -0.44 7.73 19.28
CA MET A 103 -1.34 8.52 20.13
C MET A 103 -1.43 7.96 21.56
N PRO A 104 -1.31 8.80 22.60
CA PRO A 104 -1.52 8.38 23.98
C PRO A 104 -3.01 8.29 24.33
N GLY A 105 -3.37 7.30 25.16
CA GLY A 105 -4.71 7.12 25.74
C GLY A 105 -5.36 5.78 25.40
N THR A 106 -6.63 5.64 25.79
CA THR A 106 -7.44 4.45 25.52
C THR A 106 -7.74 4.29 24.03
N ARG A 107 -8.13 3.09 23.60
CA ARG A 107 -8.42 2.76 22.20
C ARG A 107 -9.31 3.78 21.49
N THR A 108 -10.38 4.23 22.15
CA THR A 108 -11.35 5.20 21.63
C THR A 108 -10.79 6.63 21.65
N GLU A 109 -10.05 7.00 22.68
CA GLU A 109 -9.40 8.32 22.77
C GLU A 109 -8.35 8.51 21.68
N ARG A 110 -7.52 7.49 21.42
CA ARG A 110 -6.56 7.49 20.30
C ARG A 110 -7.25 7.69 18.96
N ALA A 111 -8.38 7.01 18.74
CA ALA A 111 -9.14 7.12 17.50
C ALA A 111 -9.75 8.52 17.31
N LYS A 112 -10.25 9.12 18.40
CA LYS A 112 -10.75 10.50 18.40
C LYS A 112 -9.64 11.51 18.10
N LYS A 113 -8.48 11.39 18.76
CA LYS A 113 -7.31 12.26 18.51
C LYS A 113 -6.81 12.14 17.07
N THR A 114 -6.67 10.93 16.55
CA THR A 114 -6.26 10.67 15.17
C THR A 114 -7.24 11.30 14.17
N ALA A 115 -8.55 11.12 14.36
CA ALA A 115 -9.57 11.71 13.49
C ALA A 115 -9.55 13.25 13.53
N ALA A 116 -9.34 13.84 14.70
CA ALA A 116 -9.23 15.30 14.86
C ALA A 116 -8.00 15.87 14.15
N LEU A 117 -6.86 15.18 14.22
CA LEU A 117 -5.62 15.55 13.51
C LEU A 117 -5.81 15.53 11.99
N LEU A 118 -6.43 14.48 11.45
CA LEU A 118 -6.70 14.35 10.01
C LEU A 118 -7.75 15.35 9.51
N GLY A 119 -8.67 15.75 10.38
CA GLY A 119 -9.77 16.67 10.09
C GLY A 119 -9.41 18.15 10.14
N SER A 120 -8.30 18.51 10.78
CA SER A 120 -7.84 19.92 10.81
C SER A 120 -7.05 20.23 9.54
N PRO A 121 -7.52 21.16 8.68
CA PRO A 121 -6.70 21.70 7.62
C PRO A 121 -5.55 22.46 8.28
N GLY A 122 -4.31 22.13 7.93
CA GLY A 122 -3.12 22.63 8.63
C GLY A 122 -3.16 24.12 8.93
N VAL A 123 -3.13 24.47 10.21
CA VAL A 123 -2.75 25.79 10.70
C VAL A 123 -1.52 25.57 11.55
N GLY A 124 -0.39 26.13 11.12
CA GLY A 124 0.84 26.10 11.91
C GLY A 124 0.62 26.70 13.30
N GLY A 125 1.28 26.12 14.30
CA GLY A 125 1.37 26.73 15.63
C GLY A 125 1.26 25.73 16.81
N ALA A 126 2.41 25.13 17.13
CA ALA A 126 2.99 24.97 18.49
C ALA A 126 2.33 24.04 19.56
N ARG A 127 3.21 23.15 20.07
CA ARG A 127 3.34 22.58 21.45
C ARG A 127 2.39 21.40 21.79
N THR A 128 2.81 20.27 22.36
CA THR A 128 4.04 19.86 23.09
C THR A 128 4.03 18.32 23.23
N GLY A 129 5.20 17.67 23.22
CA GLY A 129 5.44 16.38 23.91
C GLY A 129 5.99 15.22 23.05
N GLU A 130 7.32 15.13 22.98
CA GLU A 130 8.19 13.95 22.74
C GLU A 130 7.68 12.75 21.92
N ILE A 131 7.45 12.98 20.63
CA ILE A 131 8.11 12.43 19.42
C ILE A 131 8.14 13.65 18.48
N THR A 132 9.17 13.87 17.65
CA THR A 132 9.32 15.20 17.02
C THR A 132 8.04 15.61 16.28
N GLU A 133 7.51 16.79 16.60
CA GLU A 133 6.35 17.39 15.92
C GLU A 133 6.55 17.30 14.39
N GLY A 134 7.81 17.35 13.93
CA GLY A 134 8.22 17.14 12.55
C GLY A 134 7.81 15.81 11.92
N ASP A 135 7.94 14.67 12.60
CA ASP A 135 7.65 13.35 12.00
C ASP A 135 6.14 13.13 11.78
N VAL A 136 5.34 13.53 12.78
CA VAL A 136 3.87 13.49 12.70
C VAL A 136 3.38 14.47 11.65
N MET A 137 3.96 15.68 11.61
CA MET A 137 3.61 16.70 10.62
C MET A 137 4.05 16.31 9.20
N ALA A 138 5.16 15.59 9.03
CA ALA A 138 5.58 15.06 7.73
C ALA A 138 4.58 14.01 7.21
N HIS A 139 4.14 13.08 8.06
CA HIS A 139 3.10 12.11 7.70
C HIS A 139 1.75 12.76 7.39
N LEU A 140 1.36 13.80 8.15
CA LEU A 140 0.13 14.55 7.89
C LEU A 140 0.22 15.36 6.59
N ALA A 141 1.36 16.00 6.32
CA ALA A 141 1.58 16.75 5.09
C ALA A 141 1.52 15.84 3.85
N GLU A 142 2.13 14.65 3.92
CA GLU A 142 2.04 13.66 2.84
C GLU A 142 0.60 13.17 2.66
N LEU A 143 -0.10 12.84 3.75
CA LEU A 143 -1.50 12.41 3.71
C LEU A 143 -2.45 13.47 3.14
N HIS A 144 -2.31 14.74 3.53
CA HIS A 144 -3.13 15.82 2.99
C HIS A 144 -2.80 16.12 1.52
N ARG A 145 -1.52 16.06 1.13
CA ARG A 145 -1.10 16.22 -0.27
C ARG A 145 -1.68 15.11 -1.16
N GLU A 146 -1.62 13.86 -0.72
CA GLU A 146 -2.02 12.71 -1.53
C GLU A 146 -3.53 12.42 -1.51
N HIS A 147 -4.22 12.71 -0.40
CA HIS A 147 -5.62 12.31 -0.20
C HIS A 147 -6.60 13.45 0.07
N GLY A 148 -6.14 14.63 0.50
CA GLY A 148 -6.96 15.81 0.73
C GLY A 148 -8.26 15.53 1.48
N SER A 149 -9.40 15.76 0.82
CA SER A 149 -10.74 15.58 1.38
C SER A 149 -11.16 14.13 1.63
N ASN A 150 -10.43 13.15 1.09
CA ASN A 150 -10.75 11.71 1.19
C ASN A 150 -10.17 11.02 2.44
N LEU A 151 -9.58 11.78 3.36
CA LEU A 151 -9.13 11.25 4.64
C LEU A 151 -10.32 10.94 5.57
N PRO A 152 -10.23 9.86 6.37
CA PRO A 152 -11.27 9.53 7.34
C PRO A 152 -11.39 10.61 8.42
N ARG A 153 -12.56 11.22 8.54
CA ARG A 153 -12.84 12.32 9.49
C ARG A 153 -13.52 11.89 10.79
N SER A 154 -13.82 10.60 10.95
CA SER A 154 -14.56 10.10 12.11
C SER A 154 -13.81 8.97 12.80
N TRP A 155 -13.81 9.00 14.14
CA TRP A 155 -13.16 7.98 14.97
C TRP A 155 -13.65 6.54 14.68
N PRO A 156 -14.92 6.26 14.32
CA PRO A 156 -15.34 4.91 13.95
C PRO A 156 -14.70 4.45 12.63
N HIS A 157 -14.39 5.38 11.73
CA HIS A 157 -13.68 5.06 10.48
C HIS A 157 -12.21 4.76 10.77
N ILE A 158 -11.56 5.49 11.68
CA ILE A 158 -10.20 5.18 12.14
C ILE A 158 -10.12 3.77 12.73
N LEU A 159 -11.08 3.40 13.60
CA LEU A 159 -11.12 2.04 14.15
C LEU A 159 -11.26 0.98 13.06
N ARG A 160 -12.14 1.19 12.07
CA ARG A 160 -12.26 0.28 10.91
C ARG A 160 -10.95 0.12 10.13
N VAL A 161 -10.15 1.17 10.00
CA VAL A 161 -8.84 1.12 9.32
C VAL A 161 -7.81 0.34 10.15
N VAL A 162 -7.82 0.51 11.47
CA VAL A 162 -6.89 -0.16 12.39
C VAL A 162 -7.25 -1.64 12.59
N ASP A 163 -8.53 -1.98 12.59
CA ASP A 163 -9.01 -3.35 12.81
C ASP A 163 -8.94 -4.24 11.56
N ALA A 164 -8.82 -3.65 10.36
CA ALA A 164 -8.80 -4.40 9.10
C ALA A 164 -7.56 -5.30 8.90
N GLU A 165 -6.57 -5.27 9.79
CA GLU A 165 -5.38 -6.12 9.79
C GLU A 165 -5.40 -7.25 10.83
N ARG A 166 -6.49 -7.43 11.58
CA ARG A 166 -6.70 -8.55 12.52
C ARG A 166 -7.54 -9.65 11.91
#